data_AF-A0A0M0JUS3-F1
#
_entry.id   AF-A0A0M0JUS3-F1
#
_cell.length_a   1.000
_cell.length_b   1.000
_cell.length_c   1.000
_cell.angle_alpha   90.00
_cell.angle_beta   90.00
_cell.angle_gamma   90.00
#
_symmetry.space_group_name_H-M   'P 1'
#
loop_
_entity.id
_entity.type
_entity.pdbx_description
1 polymer ?
#
loop_
_entity_poly.entity_id
_entity_poly.type
_entity_poly.pdbx_seq_one_letter_code
_entity_poly.pdbx_strand_id
1 'polypeptide(L)'
;MRRASLLTLSAWLLVAPSHAFARLVPSVAASRSVTTTAPVLSSAGIPPHPTTAFSAPHRNGRAGQPLLALRGGVLSALAPTTLAGTFNVVFLGLSLACAALVFGTREKRTGEVVPEKVRALQWRFLLVFWLFKMADWLQGPYFYEVYASKVINGAAVSTQGVANLFLTGFGSTALFGAVVGGLVDSVGRKRGSLAFAVFYAISALSTKCATLPQLLAGRVAGGIGTSLLFSAPEAWLISEHQSSGADGKYLSQTFGLAYFGDAIVAIVAGQLAGLVAAGRGPTAPFELSTLFLAAGAAVVLLAWRENMGGKAAAAAAAAPKKEKRKMKEADAKPESAAREDGGTIVKDALAAMLADRKILLVGAVQALFEGAMYIFVLQWPPALKSALGAGVSVPFGTVFSCFMVCCMIGSTLFSALSRAGVPAEDTMAGMLTMATLAMLAAMTLGLGGALVPLVAALFAFEACVGMYFPLIGTLRSKYLPDAYRGVIMNLFGIPLNLIVVGVFLSIDRLGMRGALSVSTLALGCATGAQLLLRSLVKKPSKAS
;
A
#
# COMPACT_ATOMS: atom_id res chain seq x y z
N MET A 1 -8.36 20.60 -18.65
CA MET A 1 -7.21 19.68 -18.50
C MET A 1 -6.71 19.59 -17.05
N ARG A 2 -7.63 19.57 -16.07
CA ARG A 2 -7.36 19.38 -14.63
C ARG A 2 -8.04 18.07 -14.21
N ARG A 3 -7.46 17.31 -13.27
CA ARG A 3 -7.92 16.04 -12.65
C ARG A 3 -7.23 14.72 -13.07
N ALA A 4 -5.90 14.72 -13.20
CA ALA A 4 -5.10 13.48 -13.25
C ALA A 4 -4.15 13.29 -12.05
N SER A 5 -4.09 14.23 -11.09
CA SER A 5 -3.00 14.30 -10.10
C SER A 5 -3.34 13.79 -8.68
N LEU A 6 -4.43 13.04 -8.50
CA LEU A 6 -4.98 12.72 -7.18
C LEU A 6 -4.92 11.23 -6.79
N LEU A 7 -4.66 10.32 -7.73
CA LEU A 7 -4.82 8.89 -7.49
C LEU A 7 -3.52 8.09 -7.47
N THR A 8 -2.41 8.67 -7.93
CA THR A 8 -1.07 8.05 -7.88
C THR A 8 -0.45 8.06 -6.48
N LEU A 9 -1.17 8.46 -5.41
CA LEU A 9 -0.50 8.79 -4.16
C LEU A 9 -0.45 7.74 -3.07
N SER A 10 -1.41 6.82 -3.03
CA SER A 10 -1.33 5.63 -2.17
C SER A 10 -0.18 4.71 -2.59
N ALA A 11 0.20 4.80 -3.87
CA ALA A 11 1.32 4.15 -4.53
C ALA A 11 2.69 4.80 -4.23
N TRP A 12 2.74 6.13 -4.24
CA TRP A 12 3.95 6.92 -4.00
C TRP A 12 4.41 6.95 -2.54
N LEU A 13 3.52 6.63 -1.62
CA LEU A 13 3.78 6.63 -0.18
C LEU A 13 4.74 5.52 0.27
N LEU A 14 4.78 4.44 -0.49
CA LEU A 14 5.78 3.38 -0.34
C LEU A 14 7.06 3.68 -1.15
N VAL A 15 7.02 4.61 -2.11
CA VAL A 15 8.05 4.80 -3.14
C VAL A 15 8.39 6.28 -3.29
N ALA A 16 9.31 6.80 -2.46
CA ALA A 16 10.08 7.97 -2.86
C ALA A 16 11.37 8.23 -2.03
N PRO A 17 12.50 8.60 -2.66
CA PRO A 17 13.81 8.10 -2.23
C PRO A 17 14.92 9.15 -2.07
N SER A 18 16.00 8.69 -1.40
CA SER A 18 17.43 8.97 -1.56
C SER A 18 17.90 10.25 -2.28
N HIS A 19 18.53 11.17 -1.52
CA HIS A 19 19.78 11.84 -1.96
C HIS A 19 20.72 12.20 -0.80
N ALA A 20 20.27 12.20 0.46
CA ALA A 20 21.11 12.60 1.60
C ALA A 20 21.68 11.44 2.44
N PHE A 21 21.15 10.22 2.35
CA PHE A 21 21.48 9.16 3.30
C PHE A 21 22.80 8.41 3.01
N ALA A 22 23.42 8.62 1.85
CA ALA A 22 24.66 7.95 1.46
C ALA A 22 25.94 8.55 2.11
N ARG A 23 25.84 9.53 3.02
CA ARG A 23 27.00 10.22 3.61
C ARG A 23 27.19 10.06 5.12
N LEU A 24 26.37 9.28 5.83
CA LEU A 24 26.33 9.32 7.31
C LEU A 24 26.36 7.98 8.05
N VAL A 25 26.89 6.90 7.47
CA VAL A 25 27.16 5.67 8.24
C VAL A 25 28.64 5.30 8.16
N PRO A 26 29.41 5.46 9.25
CA PRO A 26 30.76 4.91 9.34
C PRO A 26 30.70 3.37 9.42
N SER A 27 31.55 2.74 8.62
CA SER A 27 31.94 1.33 8.70
C SER A 27 32.47 0.99 10.10
N VAL A 28 31.89 -0.02 10.76
CA VAL A 28 32.56 -0.71 11.87
C VAL A 28 32.66 -2.19 11.53
N ALA A 29 33.88 -2.60 11.24
CA ALA A 29 34.29 -3.98 11.06
C ALA A 29 34.64 -4.63 12.42
N ALA A 30 34.33 -5.93 12.49
CA ALA A 30 34.97 -7.02 13.23
C ALA A 30 35.79 -6.73 14.52
N SER A 31 35.49 -7.48 15.58
CA SER A 31 36.52 -8.15 16.38
C SER A 31 36.04 -9.49 16.97
N ARG A 32 37.00 -10.38 17.20
CA ARG A 32 36.89 -11.83 17.41
C ARG A 32 36.81 -12.27 18.89
N SER A 33 36.21 -13.45 19.07
CA SER A 33 36.64 -14.61 19.88
C SER A 33 36.63 -14.61 21.42
N VAL A 34 36.51 -15.85 21.95
CA VAL A 34 36.86 -16.41 23.28
C VAL A 34 35.63 -16.62 24.20
N THR A 35 35.33 -17.75 24.87
CA THR A 35 35.65 -19.21 24.88
C THR A 35 34.62 -19.87 25.83
N THR A 36 34.34 -21.18 25.70
CA THR A 36 33.92 -22.18 26.74
C THR A 36 32.97 -21.76 27.87
N THR A 37 31.86 -22.45 28.17
CA THR A 37 31.84 -23.80 28.80
C THR A 37 30.45 -24.44 28.70
N ALA A 38 30.42 -25.76 28.47
CA ALA A 38 29.24 -26.62 28.66
C ALA A 38 28.86 -26.75 30.15
N PRO A 39 27.63 -27.20 30.45
CA PRO A 39 27.56 -28.49 31.12
C PRO A 39 26.50 -29.47 30.58
N VAL A 40 26.81 -30.71 30.86
CA VAL A 40 26.10 -31.98 30.71
C VAL A 40 24.74 -31.96 31.42
N LEU A 41 23.70 -32.53 30.80
CA LEU A 41 22.62 -33.19 31.53
C LEU A 41 21.96 -34.33 30.72
N SER A 42 21.93 -35.45 31.42
CA SER A 42 21.48 -36.82 31.14
C SER A 42 20.14 -37.03 30.45
N SER A 43 20.09 -38.17 29.77
CA SER A 43 18.97 -38.94 29.22
C SER A 43 17.82 -39.24 30.19
N ALA A 44 16.59 -39.15 29.66
CA ALA A 44 15.37 -39.96 29.91
C ALA A 44 14.22 -39.17 29.25
N GLY A 45 13.28 -39.69 28.45
CA GLY A 45 12.76 -41.02 28.19
C GLY A 45 11.59 -40.81 27.22
N ILE A 46 11.53 -41.62 26.17
CA ILE A 46 10.42 -41.74 25.22
C ILE A 46 9.34 -42.60 25.88
N PRO A 47 8.02 -42.25 25.80
CA PRO A 47 7.08 -43.13 25.08
C PRO A 47 5.84 -42.34 24.50
N PRO A 48 4.80 -42.99 23.94
CA PRO A 48 4.72 -43.35 22.53
C PRO A 48 3.48 -42.76 21.80
N HIS A 49 3.49 -42.86 20.47
CA HIS A 49 2.32 -42.62 19.61
C HIS A 49 1.16 -43.59 19.93
N PRO A 50 -0.10 -43.15 19.73
CA PRO A 50 -1.18 -44.06 19.37
C PRO A 50 -1.61 -43.88 17.90
N THR A 51 -1.39 -44.94 17.14
CA THR A 51 -2.12 -45.33 15.94
C THR A 51 -3.54 -45.78 16.29
N THR A 52 -4.57 -45.17 15.71
CA THR A 52 -5.90 -45.78 15.45
C THR A 52 -6.55 -45.04 14.27
N ALA A 53 -6.65 -45.68 13.11
CA ALA A 53 -7.80 -46.47 12.64
C ALA A 53 -8.77 -45.62 11.79
N PHE A 54 -8.63 -45.80 10.47
CA PHE A 54 -9.47 -45.23 9.42
C PHE A 54 -10.78 -46.04 9.38
N SER A 55 -11.90 -45.42 9.77
CA SER A 55 -13.24 -46.00 9.60
C SER A 55 -14.03 -45.17 8.60
N ALA A 56 -14.36 -45.78 7.46
CA ALA A 56 -15.18 -45.20 6.40
C ALA A 56 -16.63 -44.99 6.86
N PRO A 57 -17.32 -43.89 6.46
CA PRO A 57 -18.72 -43.72 6.79
C PRO A 57 -19.62 -44.49 5.81
N HIS A 58 -20.56 -45.23 6.39
CA HIS A 58 -21.68 -45.87 5.72
C HIS A 58 -22.48 -44.89 4.86
N ARG A 59 -22.78 -45.35 3.64
CA ARG A 59 -23.64 -44.71 2.65
C ARG A 59 -25.08 -45.14 2.93
N ASN A 60 -25.96 -44.21 3.30
CA ASN A 60 -27.41 -44.37 3.16
C ASN A 60 -28.08 -43.00 2.97
N GLY A 61 -29.06 -42.99 2.05
CA GLY A 61 -29.39 -41.85 1.20
C GLY A 61 -30.37 -40.81 1.74
N ARG A 62 -30.34 -39.66 1.05
CA ARG A 62 -31.51 -38.85 0.64
C ARG A 62 -31.03 -37.86 -0.43
N ALA A 63 -31.25 -38.23 -1.69
CA ALA A 63 -31.04 -37.38 -2.84
C ALA A 63 -32.21 -36.38 -2.92
N GLY A 64 -31.93 -35.11 -2.63
CA GLY A 64 -32.88 -34.02 -2.77
C GLY A 64 -32.75 -33.00 -1.66
N GLN A 65 -31.68 -32.19 -1.67
CA GLN A 65 -31.61 -30.83 -1.09
C GLN A 65 -30.18 -30.21 -1.22
N PRO A 66 -29.66 -29.89 -2.42
CA PRO A 66 -28.43 -29.07 -2.50
C PRO A 66 -28.72 -27.58 -2.26
N LEU A 67 -29.87 -27.08 -2.74
CA LEU A 67 -30.19 -25.65 -2.77
C LEU A 67 -30.71 -25.08 -1.43
N LEU A 68 -31.41 -25.90 -0.63
CA LEU A 68 -31.92 -25.50 0.69
C LEU A 68 -30.82 -25.55 1.77
N ALA A 69 -29.89 -26.50 1.68
CA ALA A 69 -28.70 -26.56 2.53
C ALA A 69 -27.73 -25.38 2.24
N LEU A 70 -27.61 -24.96 0.97
CA LEU A 70 -26.84 -23.75 0.62
C LEU A 70 -27.47 -22.48 1.21
N ARG A 71 -28.81 -22.35 1.14
CA ARG A 71 -29.53 -21.22 1.76
C ARG A 71 -29.42 -21.22 3.29
N GLY A 72 -29.53 -22.38 3.93
CA GLY A 72 -29.37 -22.53 5.38
C GLY A 72 -27.95 -22.23 5.86
N GLY A 73 -26.92 -22.65 5.10
CA GLY A 73 -25.53 -22.36 5.40
C GLY A 73 -25.16 -20.88 5.25
N VAL A 74 -25.67 -20.20 4.21
CA VAL A 74 -25.45 -18.76 4.03
C VAL A 74 -26.16 -17.93 5.10
N LEU A 75 -27.40 -18.29 5.46
CA LEU A 75 -28.15 -17.62 6.54
C LEU A 75 -27.51 -17.88 7.92
N SER A 76 -26.98 -19.09 8.15
CA SER A 76 -26.23 -19.40 9.38
C SER A 76 -24.86 -18.71 9.44
N ALA A 77 -24.20 -18.48 8.29
CA ALA A 77 -22.94 -17.71 8.20
C ALA A 77 -23.14 -16.20 8.38
N LEU A 78 -24.38 -15.72 8.21
CA LEU A 78 -24.82 -14.35 8.49
C LEU A 78 -25.44 -14.19 9.88
N ALA A 79 -25.60 -15.28 10.65
CA ALA A 79 -26.16 -15.21 12.00
C ALA A 79 -25.14 -14.50 12.94
N PRO A 80 -25.54 -13.44 13.67
CA PRO A 80 -24.66 -12.68 14.55
C PRO A 80 -24.22 -13.45 15.82
N THR A 81 -24.51 -14.75 15.89
CA THR A 81 -24.16 -15.63 17.02
C THR A 81 -22.67 -15.98 17.06
N THR A 82 -21.93 -15.74 15.97
CA THR A 82 -20.47 -15.90 15.91
C THR A 82 -19.80 -14.56 15.61
N LEU A 83 -18.55 -14.40 16.04
CA LEU A 83 -17.75 -13.20 15.74
C LEU A 83 -17.65 -12.94 14.23
N ALA A 84 -17.42 -14.00 13.44
CA ALA A 84 -17.39 -13.93 11.99
C ALA A 84 -18.74 -13.46 11.42
N GLY A 85 -19.86 -14.01 11.93
CA GLY A 85 -21.20 -13.58 11.56
C GLY A 85 -21.47 -12.10 11.86
N THR A 86 -21.03 -11.62 13.04
CA THR A 86 -21.11 -10.19 13.39
C THR A 86 -20.36 -9.31 12.40
N PHE A 87 -19.11 -9.66 12.06
CA PHE A 87 -18.35 -8.90 11.05
C PHE A 87 -18.96 -8.98 9.65
N ASN A 88 -19.60 -10.10 9.27
CA ASN A 88 -20.31 -10.21 7.99
C ASN A 88 -21.55 -9.28 7.94
N VAL A 89 -22.31 -9.19 9.03
CA VAL A 89 -23.44 -8.25 9.14
C VAL A 89 -22.96 -6.80 9.04
N VAL A 90 -21.88 -6.47 9.75
CA VAL A 90 -21.27 -5.13 9.68
C VAL A 90 -20.76 -4.82 8.27
N PHE A 91 -20.07 -5.78 7.64
CA PHE A 91 -19.60 -5.66 6.25
C PHE A 91 -20.76 -5.38 5.28
N LEU A 92 -21.87 -6.11 5.41
CA LEU A 92 -23.06 -5.90 4.57
C LEU A 92 -23.66 -4.50 4.82
N GLY A 93 -23.82 -4.09 6.08
CA GLY A 93 -24.33 -2.78 6.44
C GLY A 93 -23.47 -1.64 5.89
N LEU A 94 -22.14 -1.72 6.07
CA LEU A 94 -21.19 -0.76 5.51
C LEU A 94 -21.24 -0.74 3.98
N SER A 95 -21.33 -1.91 3.34
CA SER A 95 -21.37 -2.02 1.87
C SER A 95 -22.64 -1.39 1.29
N LEU A 96 -23.79 -1.60 1.94
CA LEU A 96 -25.06 -0.96 1.56
C LEU A 96 -25.00 0.56 1.75
N ALA A 97 -24.45 1.04 2.86
CA ALA A 97 -24.26 2.47 3.11
C ALA A 97 -23.31 3.10 2.09
N CYS A 98 -22.20 2.42 1.78
CA CYS A 98 -21.24 2.85 0.76
C CYS A 98 -21.90 2.91 -0.62
N ALA A 99 -22.64 1.88 -1.03
CA ALA A 99 -23.37 1.85 -2.28
C ALA A 99 -24.37 3.02 -2.36
N ALA A 100 -25.19 3.21 -1.32
CA ALA A 100 -26.15 4.31 -1.25
C ALA A 100 -25.45 5.68 -1.39
N LEU A 101 -24.31 5.88 -0.70
CA LEU A 101 -23.53 7.11 -0.79
C LEU A 101 -22.93 7.30 -2.20
N VAL A 102 -22.32 6.27 -2.78
CA VAL A 102 -21.72 6.33 -4.13
C VAL A 102 -22.78 6.61 -5.19
N PHE A 103 -23.93 5.94 -5.14
CA PHE A 103 -25.02 6.17 -6.09
C PHE A 103 -25.69 7.54 -5.87
N GLY A 104 -25.89 7.95 -4.62
CA GLY A 104 -26.45 9.27 -4.29
C GLY A 104 -25.52 10.42 -4.64
N THR A 105 -24.21 10.18 -4.71
CA THR A 105 -23.21 11.18 -5.09
C THR A 105 -22.77 11.09 -6.55
N ARG A 106 -23.27 10.12 -7.32
CA ARG A 106 -22.85 9.88 -8.70
C ARG A 106 -23.28 11.02 -9.63
N GLU A 107 -22.34 11.49 -10.46
CA GLU A 107 -22.63 12.46 -11.52
C GLU A 107 -23.31 11.77 -12.71
N LYS A 108 -24.25 12.47 -13.38
CA LYS A 108 -24.85 11.98 -14.63
C LYS A 108 -23.74 11.86 -15.67
N ARG A 109 -23.50 10.66 -16.21
CA ARG A 109 -22.55 10.47 -17.31
C ARG A 109 -23.00 11.31 -18.50
N THR A 110 -22.12 12.14 -19.02
CA THR A 110 -22.26 12.65 -20.38
C THR A 110 -22.22 11.47 -21.33
N GLY A 111 -23.17 11.37 -22.26
CA GLY A 111 -23.35 10.25 -23.19
C GLY A 111 -22.24 10.13 -24.25
N GLU A 112 -21.00 10.50 -23.92
CA GLU A 112 -19.87 10.49 -24.84
C GLU A 112 -19.39 9.04 -25.06
N VAL A 113 -19.36 8.63 -26.32
CA VAL A 113 -18.91 7.29 -26.72
C VAL A 113 -17.39 7.29 -26.78
N VAL A 114 -16.74 6.47 -25.93
CA VAL A 114 -15.28 6.30 -25.95
C VAL A 114 -14.86 5.59 -27.26
N PRO A 115 -13.92 6.16 -28.04
CA PRO A 115 -13.41 5.54 -29.27
C PRO A 115 -12.91 4.11 -29.04
N GLU A 116 -13.11 3.23 -30.01
CA GLU A 116 -12.79 1.79 -29.87
C GLU A 116 -11.31 1.53 -29.59
N LYS A 117 -10.40 2.22 -30.27
CA LYS A 117 -8.95 2.11 -30.03
C LYS A 117 -8.56 2.49 -28.59
N VAL A 118 -9.19 3.54 -28.04
CA VAL A 118 -8.98 3.99 -26.67
C VAL A 118 -9.54 2.97 -25.68
N ARG A 119 -10.72 2.43 -25.96
CA ARG A 119 -11.36 1.40 -25.15
C ARG A 119 -10.54 0.10 -25.11
N ALA A 120 -9.96 -0.30 -26.24
CA ALA A 120 -9.07 -1.45 -26.33
C ALA A 120 -7.80 -1.25 -25.48
N LEU A 121 -7.19 -0.05 -25.53
CA LEU A 121 -6.06 0.29 -24.67
C LEU A 121 -6.45 0.29 -23.19
N GLN A 122 -7.62 0.84 -22.84
CA GLN A 122 -8.16 0.85 -21.49
C GLN A 122 -8.23 -0.57 -20.93
N TRP A 123 -8.90 -1.50 -21.62
CA TRP A 123 -9.05 -2.87 -21.11
C TRP A 123 -7.73 -3.64 -21.04
N ARG A 124 -6.80 -3.41 -21.97
CA ARG A 124 -5.45 -3.99 -21.92
C ARG A 124 -4.68 -3.56 -20.66
N PHE A 125 -4.86 -2.32 -20.22
CA PHE A 125 -4.26 -1.82 -18.99
C PHE A 125 -5.03 -2.26 -17.74
N LEU A 126 -6.34 -2.01 -17.71
CA LEU A 126 -7.19 -2.25 -16.53
C LEU A 126 -7.16 -3.71 -16.07
N LEU A 127 -7.17 -4.66 -17.02
CA LEU A 127 -7.09 -6.07 -16.69
C LEU A 127 -5.79 -6.42 -15.95
N VAL A 128 -4.64 -5.98 -16.47
CA VAL A 128 -3.33 -6.20 -15.83
C VAL A 128 -3.27 -5.49 -14.48
N PHE A 129 -3.70 -4.24 -14.44
CA PHE A 129 -3.70 -3.43 -13.23
C PHE A 129 -4.48 -4.10 -12.11
N TRP A 130 -5.72 -4.56 -12.39
CA TRP A 130 -6.55 -5.23 -11.38
C TRP A 130 -6.05 -6.62 -11.00
N LEU A 131 -5.44 -7.38 -11.92
CA LEU A 131 -4.83 -8.67 -11.58
C LEU A 131 -3.63 -8.48 -10.62
N PHE A 132 -2.78 -7.50 -10.91
CA PHE A 132 -1.64 -7.17 -10.06
C PHE A 132 -2.07 -6.60 -8.70
N LYS A 133 -3.08 -5.73 -8.68
CA LYS A 133 -3.67 -5.22 -7.44
C LYS A 133 -4.36 -6.31 -6.62
N MET A 134 -5.05 -7.26 -7.26
CA MET A 134 -5.63 -8.41 -6.57
C MET A 134 -4.55 -9.22 -5.85
N ALA A 135 -3.41 -9.46 -6.50
CA ALA A 135 -2.29 -10.16 -5.87
C ALA A 135 -1.73 -9.40 -4.65
N ASP A 136 -1.60 -8.08 -4.74
CA ASP A 136 -1.15 -7.23 -3.64
C ASP A 136 -2.14 -7.24 -2.47
N TRP A 137 -3.42 -7.00 -2.74
CA TRP A 137 -4.46 -6.94 -1.73
C TRP A 137 -4.76 -8.27 -1.05
N LEU A 138 -4.57 -9.41 -1.72
CA LEU A 138 -4.72 -10.74 -1.12
C LEU A 138 -3.77 -10.95 0.07
N GLN A 139 -2.58 -10.33 0.02
CA GLN A 139 -1.57 -10.49 1.07
C GLN A 139 -1.85 -9.59 2.30
N GLY A 140 -2.46 -8.43 2.09
CA GLY A 140 -2.71 -7.41 3.11
C GLY A 140 -3.35 -7.91 4.41
N PRO A 141 -4.52 -8.58 4.37
CA PRO A 141 -5.26 -8.99 5.57
C PRO A 141 -4.45 -9.93 6.48
N TYR A 142 -3.57 -10.74 5.90
CA TYR A 142 -2.79 -11.76 6.61
C TYR A 142 -1.31 -11.39 6.73
N PHE A 143 -0.92 -10.16 6.40
CA PHE A 143 0.48 -9.74 6.45
C PHE A 143 1.10 -9.94 7.83
N TYR A 144 0.45 -9.45 8.90
CA TYR A 144 0.95 -9.66 10.25
C TYR A 144 0.93 -11.15 10.62
N GLU A 145 -0.19 -11.81 10.34
CA GLU A 145 -0.45 -13.18 10.79
C GLU A 145 0.49 -14.20 10.15
N VAL A 146 0.84 -14.02 8.88
CA VAL A 146 1.71 -14.98 8.18
C VAL A 146 3.11 -15.04 8.79
N TYR A 147 3.60 -13.93 9.34
CA TYR A 147 4.90 -13.89 10.02
C TYR A 147 4.78 -14.22 11.51
N ALA A 148 3.74 -13.70 12.18
CA ALA A 148 3.50 -13.96 13.61
C ALA A 148 3.22 -15.45 13.90
N SER A 149 2.66 -16.19 12.93
CA SER A 149 2.40 -17.63 13.04
C SER A 149 3.63 -18.51 12.82
N LYS A 150 4.79 -17.95 12.44
CA LYS A 150 6.00 -18.74 12.18
C LYS A 150 6.68 -19.16 13.47
N VAL A 151 7.24 -20.38 13.43
CA VAL A 151 8.15 -20.91 14.45
C VAL A 151 9.53 -21.04 13.82
N ILE A 152 10.50 -20.31 14.35
CA ILE A 152 11.89 -20.29 13.87
C ILE A 152 12.76 -20.78 15.02
N ASN A 153 13.59 -21.80 14.79
CA ASN A 153 14.46 -22.42 15.80
C ASN A 153 13.70 -22.86 17.08
N GLY A 154 12.47 -23.35 16.93
CA GLY A 154 11.65 -23.83 18.04
C GLY A 154 10.91 -22.74 18.83
N ALA A 155 11.07 -21.46 18.48
CA ALA A 155 10.37 -20.34 19.12
C ALA A 155 9.45 -19.61 18.12
N ALA A 156 8.29 -19.14 18.60
CA ALA A 156 7.42 -18.28 17.81
C ALA A 156 8.13 -16.94 17.50
N VAL A 157 7.90 -16.40 16.30
CA VAL A 157 8.45 -15.10 15.93
C VAL A 157 7.87 -14.02 16.85
N SER A 158 8.75 -13.26 17.51
CA SER A 158 8.35 -12.16 18.40
C SER A 158 7.72 -11.00 17.61
N THR A 159 7.01 -10.12 18.33
CA THR A 159 6.48 -8.86 17.77
C THR A 159 7.58 -8.03 17.10
N GLN A 160 8.76 -7.92 17.73
CA GLN A 160 9.93 -7.29 17.14
C GLN A 160 10.41 -7.99 15.86
N GLY A 161 10.35 -9.32 15.81
CA GLY A 161 10.67 -10.09 14.61
C GLY A 161 9.75 -9.76 13.44
N VAL A 162 8.43 -9.68 13.68
CA VAL A 162 7.45 -9.25 12.66
C VAL A 162 7.70 -7.80 12.24
N ALA A 163 7.98 -6.91 13.19
CA ALA A 163 8.31 -5.52 12.91
C ALA A 163 9.57 -5.39 12.04
N ASN A 164 10.62 -6.16 12.32
CA ASN A 164 11.86 -6.19 11.53
C ASN A 164 11.61 -6.69 10.09
N LEU A 165 10.74 -7.70 9.91
CA LEU A 165 10.33 -8.18 8.59
C LEU A 165 9.53 -7.13 7.81
N PHE A 166 8.63 -6.40 8.49
CA PHE A 166 7.94 -5.27 7.88
C PHE A 166 8.93 -4.18 7.45
N LEU A 167 9.79 -3.74 8.36
CA LEU A 167 10.83 -2.73 8.13
C LEU A 167 11.80 -3.12 7.02
N THR A 168 12.12 -4.40 6.87
CA THR A 168 13.00 -4.87 5.78
C THR A 168 12.38 -4.62 4.42
N GLY A 169 11.09 -4.92 4.25
CA GLY A 169 10.38 -4.65 3.00
C GLY A 169 10.20 -3.14 2.78
N PHE A 170 9.83 -2.41 3.83
CA PHE A 170 9.67 -0.96 3.78
C PHE A 170 10.98 -0.25 3.40
N GLY A 171 12.08 -0.60 4.06
CA GLY A 171 13.42 -0.10 3.78
C GLY A 171 13.92 -0.50 2.40
N SER A 172 13.62 -1.72 1.93
CA SER A 172 13.93 -2.14 0.57
C SER A 172 13.28 -1.22 -0.47
N THR A 173 11.99 -0.91 -0.33
CA THR A 173 11.29 0.02 -1.23
C THR A 173 11.94 1.41 -1.21
N ALA A 174 12.29 1.93 -0.02
CA ALA A 174 12.94 3.22 0.12
C ALA A 174 14.36 3.28 -0.51
N LEU A 175 15.12 2.18 -0.42
CA LEU A 175 16.48 2.08 -0.96
C LEU A 175 16.48 1.86 -2.48
N PHE A 176 15.64 0.97 -2.97
CA PHE A 176 15.66 0.53 -4.37
C PHE A 176 14.69 1.30 -5.27
N GLY A 177 13.69 1.98 -4.73
CA GLY A 177 12.63 2.63 -5.52
C GLY A 177 13.15 3.60 -6.60
N ALA A 178 14.15 4.44 -6.28
CA ALA A 178 14.75 5.38 -7.25
C ALA A 178 15.46 4.65 -8.40
N VAL A 179 16.28 3.66 -8.02
CA VAL A 179 17.11 2.89 -8.95
C VAL A 179 16.20 2.09 -9.89
N VAL A 180 15.21 1.42 -9.31
CA VAL A 180 14.22 0.63 -10.03
C VAL A 180 13.41 1.51 -10.98
N GLY A 181 12.96 2.69 -10.56
CA GLY A 181 12.25 3.64 -11.44
C GLY A 181 13.09 4.06 -12.66
N GLY A 182 14.36 4.44 -12.44
CA GLY A 182 15.28 4.77 -13.54
C GLY A 182 15.60 3.59 -14.46
N LEU A 183 15.70 2.38 -13.92
CA LEU A 183 15.87 1.16 -14.70
C LEU A 183 14.64 0.83 -15.55
N VAL A 184 13.43 1.00 -15.01
CA VAL A 184 12.18 0.77 -15.76
C VAL A 184 12.10 1.67 -16.99
N ASP A 185 12.47 2.94 -16.85
CA ASP A 185 12.45 3.90 -17.97
C ASP A 185 13.52 3.63 -19.03
N SER A 186 14.60 2.93 -18.68
CA SER A 186 15.73 2.64 -19.58
C SER A 186 15.74 1.21 -20.17
N VAL A 187 15.19 0.23 -19.44
CA VAL A 187 15.19 -1.20 -19.80
C VAL A 187 13.86 -1.65 -20.41
N GLY A 188 12.76 -1.00 -20.03
CA GLY A 188 11.44 -1.23 -20.61
C GLY A 188 10.36 -1.35 -19.55
N ARG A 189 9.22 -0.69 -19.78
CA ARG A 189 8.09 -0.66 -18.85
C ARG A 189 7.31 -1.98 -18.86
N LYS A 190 7.26 -2.71 -19.99
CA LYS A 190 6.70 -4.07 -20.03
C LYS A 190 7.56 -5.02 -19.19
N ARG A 191 8.88 -4.98 -19.37
CA ARG A 191 9.83 -5.75 -18.56
C ARG A 191 9.75 -5.39 -17.07
N GLY A 192 9.58 -4.11 -16.73
CA GLY A 192 9.33 -3.67 -15.36
C GLY A 192 8.09 -4.33 -14.74
N SER A 193 6.97 -4.35 -15.47
CA SER A 193 5.74 -5.02 -15.04
C SER A 193 5.89 -6.54 -14.87
N LEU A 194 6.70 -7.20 -15.71
CA LEU A 194 7.01 -8.62 -15.55
C LEU A 194 7.94 -8.89 -14.37
N ALA A 195 8.93 -8.03 -14.17
CA ALA A 195 9.82 -8.09 -13.02
C ALA A 195 9.04 -7.92 -11.71
N PHE A 196 8.03 -7.03 -11.68
CA PHE A 196 7.10 -6.95 -10.55
C PHE A 196 6.51 -8.32 -10.24
N ALA A 197 5.91 -8.99 -11.23
CA ALA A 197 5.26 -10.28 -11.02
C ALA A 197 6.22 -11.33 -10.46
N VAL A 198 7.47 -11.35 -10.93
CA VAL A 198 8.51 -12.28 -10.45
C VAL A 198 8.93 -11.96 -9.01
N PHE A 199 9.33 -10.72 -8.73
CA PHE A 199 9.79 -10.32 -7.39
C PHE A 199 8.69 -10.47 -6.34
N TYR A 200 7.45 -10.12 -6.70
CA TYR A 200 6.32 -10.25 -5.80
C TYR A 200 5.91 -11.71 -5.57
N ALA A 201 6.06 -12.59 -6.58
CA ALA A 201 5.86 -14.03 -6.41
C ALA A 201 6.93 -14.65 -5.51
N ILE A 202 8.20 -14.24 -5.63
CA ILE A 202 9.28 -14.66 -4.73
C ILE A 202 8.96 -14.24 -3.29
N SER A 203 8.52 -12.99 -3.09
CA SER A 203 8.07 -12.51 -1.78
C SER A 203 6.94 -13.37 -1.22
N ALA A 204 5.91 -13.65 -2.02
CA ALA A 204 4.78 -14.46 -1.60
C ALA A 204 5.19 -15.91 -1.24
N LEU A 205 5.99 -16.56 -2.08
CA LEU A 205 6.45 -17.94 -1.87
C LEU A 205 7.42 -18.06 -0.69
N SER A 206 8.19 -17.02 -0.40
CA SER A 206 9.07 -16.99 0.78
C SER A 206 8.30 -17.20 2.09
N THR A 207 7.02 -16.83 2.14
CA THR A 207 6.19 -17.02 3.33
C THR A 207 5.93 -18.49 3.66
N LYS A 208 6.27 -19.43 2.77
CA LYS A 208 6.24 -20.86 3.05
C LYS A 208 7.45 -21.34 3.86
N CYS A 209 8.55 -20.58 3.81
CA CYS A 209 9.76 -20.89 4.51
C CYS A 209 9.63 -20.63 6.02
N ALA A 210 10.39 -21.40 6.81
CA ALA A 210 10.47 -21.27 8.27
C ALA A 210 11.86 -20.79 8.75
N THR A 211 12.65 -20.17 7.86
CA THR A 211 13.97 -19.62 8.21
C THR A 211 13.97 -18.10 8.03
N LEU A 212 14.55 -17.40 9.01
CA LEU A 212 14.59 -15.94 9.01
C LEU A 212 15.28 -15.35 7.77
N PRO A 213 16.42 -15.88 7.28
CA PRO A 213 17.07 -15.35 6.07
C PRO A 213 16.20 -15.42 4.82
N GLN A 214 15.44 -16.50 4.63
CA GLN A 214 14.53 -16.66 3.49
C GLN A 214 13.37 -15.68 3.56
N LEU A 215 12.81 -15.46 4.76
CA LEU A 215 11.75 -14.48 4.98
C LEU A 215 12.26 -13.05 4.72
N LEU A 216 13.45 -12.70 5.21
CA LEU A 216 14.09 -11.40 4.97
C LEU A 216 14.36 -11.17 3.47
N ALA A 217 14.92 -12.16 2.77
CA ALA A 217 15.15 -12.09 1.33
C ALA A 217 13.83 -11.91 0.55
N GLY A 218 12.79 -12.62 0.97
CA GLY A 218 11.43 -12.44 0.46
C GLY A 218 10.89 -11.03 0.66
N ARG A 219 11.10 -10.44 1.85
CA ARG A 219 10.71 -9.04 2.13
C ARG A 219 11.48 -8.03 1.28
N VAL A 220 12.77 -8.25 1.04
CA VAL A 220 13.56 -7.41 0.12
C VAL A 220 12.99 -7.48 -1.29
N ALA A 221 12.74 -8.70 -1.81
CA ALA A 221 12.10 -8.90 -3.10
C ALA A 221 10.71 -8.23 -3.16
N GLY A 222 9.93 -8.34 -2.08
CA GLY A 222 8.64 -7.69 -1.93
C GLY A 222 8.72 -6.17 -2.08
N GLY A 223 9.68 -5.52 -1.41
CA GLY A 223 9.88 -4.07 -1.52
C GLY A 223 10.31 -3.60 -2.93
N ILE A 224 11.15 -4.38 -3.61
CA ILE A 224 11.50 -4.14 -5.02
C ILE A 224 10.25 -4.29 -5.89
N GLY A 225 9.46 -5.35 -5.67
CA GLY A 225 8.20 -5.59 -6.37
C GLY A 225 7.20 -4.43 -6.16
N THR A 226 6.98 -4.00 -4.92
CA THR A 226 6.12 -2.86 -4.61
C THR A 226 6.54 -1.59 -5.35
N SER A 227 7.85 -1.33 -5.45
CA SER A 227 8.38 -0.21 -6.25
C SER A 227 7.99 -0.31 -7.73
N LEU A 228 8.07 -1.51 -8.31
CA LEU A 228 7.73 -1.78 -9.71
C LEU A 228 6.22 -1.70 -9.97
N LEU A 229 5.38 -2.22 -9.06
CA LEU A 229 3.92 -2.21 -9.16
C LEU A 229 3.36 -0.82 -9.43
N PHE A 230 3.93 0.17 -8.73
CA PHE A 230 3.46 1.55 -8.75
C PHE A 230 4.12 2.42 -9.81
N SER A 231 5.19 1.95 -10.44
CA SER A 231 5.92 2.73 -11.45
C SER A 231 5.71 2.20 -12.86
N ALA A 232 5.95 0.90 -13.09
CA ALA A 232 6.05 0.35 -14.45
C ALA A 232 4.71 0.28 -15.20
N PRO A 233 3.60 -0.25 -14.63
CA PRO A 233 2.32 -0.36 -15.33
C PRO A 233 1.74 1.01 -15.74
N GLU A 234 1.79 1.99 -14.84
CA GLU A 234 1.23 3.32 -15.10
C GLU A 234 2.06 4.09 -16.12
N ALA A 235 3.39 4.01 -16.00
CA ALA A 235 4.28 4.60 -16.99
C ALA A 235 4.03 3.98 -18.37
N TRP A 236 3.79 2.67 -18.46
CA TRP A 236 3.44 2.01 -19.72
C TRP A 236 2.17 2.60 -20.34
N LEU A 237 1.10 2.79 -19.55
CA LEU A 237 -0.15 3.39 -20.02
C LEU A 237 0.06 4.81 -20.54
N ILE A 238 0.81 5.64 -19.80
CA ILE A 238 1.07 7.03 -20.17
C ILE A 238 1.76 7.09 -21.54
N SER A 239 2.75 6.23 -21.79
CA SER A 239 3.44 6.18 -23.09
C SER A 239 2.55 5.71 -24.23
N GLU A 240 1.79 4.63 -24.03
CA GLU A 240 0.88 4.14 -25.08
C GLU A 240 -0.18 5.20 -25.41
N HIS A 241 -0.73 5.88 -24.39
CA HIS A 241 -1.71 6.93 -24.59
C HIS A 241 -1.12 8.10 -25.38
N GLN A 242 0.08 8.57 -25.02
CA GLN A 242 0.78 9.62 -25.77
C GLN A 242 1.03 9.20 -27.23
N SER A 243 1.46 7.96 -27.47
CA SER A 243 1.70 7.45 -28.82
C SER A 243 0.43 7.33 -29.67
N SER A 244 -0.73 7.17 -29.02
CA SER A 244 -2.03 7.07 -29.71
C SER A 244 -2.56 8.42 -30.19
N GLY A 245 -2.01 9.54 -29.71
CA GLY A 245 -2.50 10.89 -29.99
C GLY A 245 -3.92 11.16 -29.45
N ALA A 246 -4.45 10.29 -28.58
CA ALA A 246 -5.78 10.45 -28.01
C ALA A 246 -5.82 11.60 -26.99
N ASP A 247 -7.01 12.18 -26.81
CA ASP A 247 -7.23 13.26 -25.85
C ASP A 247 -6.91 12.81 -24.42
N GLY A 248 -6.14 13.62 -23.70
CA GLY A 248 -5.73 13.39 -22.31
C GLY A 248 -6.90 13.22 -21.33
N LYS A 249 -8.12 13.62 -21.69
CA LYS A 249 -9.33 13.28 -20.92
C LYS A 249 -9.51 11.77 -20.76
N TYR A 250 -9.18 10.98 -21.78
CA TYR A 250 -9.33 9.52 -21.75
C TYR A 250 -8.28 8.86 -20.85
N LEU A 251 -7.07 9.42 -20.75
CA LEU A 251 -6.06 8.96 -19.79
C LEU A 251 -6.56 9.16 -18.35
N SER A 252 -7.09 10.36 -18.06
CA SER A 252 -7.67 10.69 -16.76
C SER A 252 -8.87 9.77 -16.44
N GLN A 253 -9.73 9.50 -17.43
CA GLN A 253 -10.83 8.55 -17.30
C GLN A 253 -10.33 7.12 -17.02
N THR A 254 -9.24 6.69 -17.67
CA THR A 254 -8.67 5.35 -17.49
C THR A 254 -8.13 5.17 -16.08
N PHE A 255 -7.37 6.14 -15.56
CA PHE A 255 -6.92 6.11 -14.16
C PHE A 255 -8.10 6.15 -13.19
N GLY A 256 -9.12 6.98 -13.47
CA GLY A 256 -10.35 6.99 -12.67
C GLY A 256 -11.02 5.61 -12.59
N LEU A 257 -11.13 4.90 -13.72
CA LEU A 257 -11.64 3.52 -13.75
C LEU A 257 -10.72 2.55 -13.01
N ALA A 258 -9.41 2.67 -13.20
CA ALA A 258 -8.41 1.77 -12.60
C ALA A 258 -8.51 1.79 -11.08
N TYR A 259 -8.49 2.97 -10.47
CA TYR A 259 -8.52 3.13 -9.02
C TYR A 259 -9.92 2.91 -8.42
N PHE A 260 -10.99 3.23 -9.15
CA PHE A 260 -12.33 2.81 -8.72
C PHE A 260 -12.46 1.28 -8.66
N GLY A 261 -11.94 0.59 -9.68
CA GLY A 261 -11.88 -0.86 -9.70
C GLY A 261 -10.94 -1.43 -8.65
N ASP A 262 -9.80 -0.76 -8.35
CA ASP A 262 -8.85 -1.14 -7.29
C ASP A 262 -9.54 -1.25 -5.94
N ALA A 263 -10.42 -0.30 -5.61
CA ALA A 263 -11.17 -0.32 -4.35
C ALA A 263 -12.12 -1.54 -4.26
N ILE A 264 -12.78 -1.89 -5.36
CA ILE A 264 -13.62 -3.10 -5.43
C ILE A 264 -12.75 -4.36 -5.33
N VAL A 265 -11.62 -4.39 -6.04
CA VAL A 265 -10.64 -5.48 -6.00
C VAL A 265 -10.13 -5.69 -4.57
N ALA A 266 -9.83 -4.63 -3.83
CA ALA A 266 -9.38 -4.71 -2.44
C ALA A 266 -10.44 -5.33 -1.51
N ILE A 267 -11.71 -4.95 -1.67
CA ILE A 267 -12.83 -5.55 -0.91
C ILE A 267 -12.94 -7.04 -1.20
N VAL A 268 -12.92 -7.43 -2.47
CA VAL A 268 -13.01 -8.83 -2.91
C VAL A 268 -11.80 -9.63 -2.46
N ALA A 269 -10.61 -9.05 -2.53
CA ALA A 269 -9.36 -9.67 -2.07
C ALA A 269 -9.42 -10.00 -0.58
N GLY A 270 -9.98 -9.12 0.25
CA GLY A 270 -10.21 -9.40 1.67
C GLY A 270 -11.08 -10.64 1.90
N GLN A 271 -12.21 -10.75 1.19
CA GLN A 271 -13.10 -11.91 1.27
C GLN A 271 -12.43 -13.20 0.78
N LEU A 272 -11.74 -13.14 -0.37
CA LEU A 272 -11.02 -14.29 -0.92
C LEU A 272 -9.88 -14.74 0.00
N ALA A 273 -9.12 -13.80 0.56
CA ALA A 273 -8.06 -14.08 1.52
C ALA A 273 -8.62 -14.77 2.76
N GLY A 274 -9.74 -14.27 3.31
CA GLY A 274 -10.44 -14.89 4.43
C GLY A 274 -10.87 -16.33 4.12
N LEU A 275 -11.46 -16.54 2.94
CA LEU A 275 -11.94 -17.85 2.49
C LEU A 275 -10.79 -18.87 2.38
N VAL A 276 -9.68 -18.52 1.72
CA VAL A 276 -8.57 -19.47 1.55
C VAL A 276 -7.79 -19.71 2.83
N ALA A 277 -7.68 -18.69 3.69
CA ALA A 277 -6.99 -18.81 4.96
C ALA A 277 -7.76 -19.67 5.97
N ALA A 278 -9.10 -19.69 5.91
CA ALA A 278 -9.92 -20.52 6.79
C ALA A 278 -9.61 -22.03 6.67
N GLY A 279 -9.26 -22.50 5.47
CA GLY A 279 -8.93 -23.91 5.23
C GLY A 279 -7.44 -24.26 5.23
N ARG A 280 -6.57 -23.31 4.89
CA ARG A 280 -5.14 -23.57 4.61
C ARG A 280 -4.18 -22.68 5.43
N GLY A 281 -4.69 -21.90 6.38
CA GLY A 281 -3.90 -21.02 7.23
C GLY A 281 -3.43 -19.73 6.57
N PRO A 282 -2.67 -18.89 7.29
CA PRO A 282 -2.34 -17.52 6.89
C PRO A 282 -1.39 -17.41 5.69
N THR A 283 -0.76 -18.51 5.27
CA THR A 283 0.10 -18.56 4.07
C THR A 283 -0.72 -18.69 2.79
N ALA A 284 -1.96 -19.18 2.86
CA ALA A 284 -2.78 -19.47 1.67
C ALA A 284 -3.11 -18.25 0.79
N PRO A 285 -3.42 -17.06 1.34
CA PRO A 285 -3.63 -15.87 0.51
C PRO A 285 -2.40 -15.46 -0.30
N PHE A 286 -1.20 -15.67 0.25
CA PHE A 286 0.07 -15.44 -0.45
C PHE A 286 0.25 -16.43 -1.59
N GLU A 287 -0.06 -17.72 -1.39
CA GLU A 287 -0.04 -18.72 -2.46
C GLU A 287 -1.03 -18.36 -3.58
N LEU A 288 -2.27 -18.00 -3.23
CA LEU A 288 -3.28 -17.59 -4.19
C LEU A 288 -2.84 -16.36 -5.00
N SER A 289 -2.16 -15.40 -4.36
CA SER A 289 -1.66 -14.21 -5.04
C SER A 289 -0.73 -14.54 -6.22
N THR A 290 0.04 -15.63 -6.14
CA THR A 290 0.94 -16.06 -7.22
C THR A 290 0.20 -16.44 -8.51
N LEU A 291 -1.04 -16.96 -8.40
CA LEU A 291 -1.86 -17.27 -9.57
C LEU A 291 -2.32 -16.00 -10.29
N PHE A 292 -2.68 -14.96 -9.53
CA PHE A 292 -3.04 -13.66 -10.10
C PHE A 292 -1.84 -12.94 -10.70
N LEU A 293 -0.65 -13.05 -10.08
CA LEU A 293 0.60 -12.55 -10.66
C LEU A 293 0.94 -13.26 -11.98
N ALA A 294 0.81 -14.58 -12.03
CA ALA A 294 1.05 -15.37 -13.24
C ALA A 294 0.04 -15.01 -14.35
N ALA A 295 -1.24 -14.88 -14.02
CA ALA A 295 -2.27 -14.44 -14.95
C ALA A 295 -1.98 -13.02 -15.49
N GLY A 296 -1.64 -12.07 -14.61
CA GLY A 296 -1.29 -10.71 -15.02
C GLY A 296 -0.04 -10.69 -15.90
N ALA A 297 0.99 -11.47 -15.56
CA ALA A 297 2.20 -11.61 -16.36
C ALA A 297 1.92 -12.23 -17.74
N ALA A 298 1.05 -13.25 -17.82
CA ALA A 298 0.63 -13.82 -19.09
C ALA A 298 -0.09 -12.78 -19.97
N VAL A 299 -1.01 -11.99 -19.40
CA VAL A 299 -1.68 -10.91 -20.12
C VAL A 299 -0.66 -9.86 -20.59
N VAL A 300 0.30 -9.46 -19.76
CA VAL A 300 1.37 -8.53 -20.15
C VAL A 300 2.20 -9.11 -21.30
N LEU A 301 2.60 -10.38 -21.23
CA LEU A 301 3.38 -11.05 -22.27
C LEU A 301 2.66 -11.04 -23.62
N LEU A 302 1.36 -11.38 -23.61
CA LEU A 302 0.54 -11.54 -24.82
C LEU A 302 0.02 -10.21 -25.37
N ALA A 303 -0.34 -9.26 -24.51
CA ALA A 303 -1.09 -8.07 -24.90
C ALA A 303 -0.27 -6.78 -24.88
N TRP A 304 0.87 -6.71 -24.19
CA TRP A 304 1.65 -5.47 -24.09
C TRP A 304 2.83 -5.46 -25.06
N ARG A 305 3.11 -4.30 -25.67
CA ARG A 305 4.35 -4.06 -26.41
C ARG A 305 5.36 -3.36 -25.49
N GLU A 306 6.64 -3.51 -25.79
CA GLU A 306 7.68 -2.83 -25.03
C GLU A 306 7.67 -1.33 -25.35
N ASN A 307 7.70 -0.49 -24.33
CA ASN A 307 7.88 0.96 -24.46
C ASN A 307 8.84 1.48 -23.38
N MET A 308 9.56 2.55 -23.73
CA MET A 308 10.70 3.10 -22.98
C MET A 308 10.47 4.59 -22.70
N GLY A 309 11.16 5.13 -21.70
CA GLY A 309 11.18 6.57 -21.45
C GLY A 309 11.85 7.33 -22.60
N GLY A 310 11.46 8.60 -22.83
CA GLY A 310 11.83 9.36 -24.04
C GLY A 310 13.32 9.41 -24.39
N LYS A 311 14.22 9.42 -23.39
CA LYS A 311 15.68 9.37 -23.62
C LYS A 311 16.17 7.99 -24.09
N ALA A 312 15.65 6.91 -23.49
CA ALA A 312 16.01 5.55 -23.86
C ALA A 312 15.36 5.11 -25.18
N ALA A 313 14.14 5.59 -25.47
CA ALA A 313 13.50 5.43 -26.77
C ALA A 313 14.30 6.12 -27.89
N ALA A 314 14.78 7.36 -27.65
CA ALA A 314 15.65 8.06 -28.59
C ALA A 314 17.01 7.36 -28.77
N ALA A 315 17.63 6.88 -27.69
CA ALA A 315 18.89 6.13 -27.75
C ALA A 315 18.73 4.76 -28.44
N ALA A 316 17.61 4.06 -28.24
CA ALA A 316 17.31 2.81 -28.92
C ALA A 316 16.98 3.02 -30.40
N ALA A 317 16.33 4.13 -30.75
CA ALA A 317 16.10 4.53 -32.15
C ALA A 317 17.39 4.99 -32.86
N ALA A 318 18.33 5.59 -32.11
CA ALA A 318 19.65 6.00 -32.57
C ALA A 318 20.70 4.86 -32.55
N ALA A 319 20.39 3.70 -31.97
CA ALA A 319 21.26 2.55 -32.00
C ALA A 319 21.39 2.07 -33.46
N PRO A 320 22.62 1.98 -34.02
CA PRO A 320 22.78 1.72 -35.43
C PRO A 320 22.27 0.31 -35.75
N LYS A 321 21.21 0.22 -36.57
CA LYS A 321 20.94 -1.00 -37.34
C LYS A 321 22.21 -1.28 -38.14
N LYS A 322 22.79 -2.47 -37.96
CA LYS A 322 24.00 -2.92 -38.67
C LYS A 322 23.78 -2.85 -40.17
N GLU A 323 24.13 -1.72 -40.79
CA GLU A 323 24.28 -1.59 -42.23
C GLU A 323 25.64 -0.92 -42.48
N LYS A 324 26.53 -1.68 -43.11
CA LYS A 324 27.89 -1.25 -43.44
C LYS A 324 27.79 -0.14 -44.49
N ARG A 325 28.06 1.11 -44.12
CA ARG A 325 28.47 2.12 -45.09
C ARG A 325 29.59 3.00 -44.54
N LYS A 326 30.73 2.94 -45.22
CA LYS A 326 31.97 3.69 -44.95
C LYS A 326 31.81 5.18 -45.28
N MET A 327 32.64 5.98 -44.62
CA MET A 327 33.07 7.36 -44.95
C MET A 327 32.05 8.44 -44.58
N LYS A 328 32.40 9.62 -44.03
CA LYS A 328 33.66 10.38 -44.04
C LYS A 328 33.60 11.40 -42.88
N GLU A 329 34.71 11.67 -42.22
CA GLU A 329 34.85 12.77 -41.25
C GLU A 329 34.53 14.13 -41.90
N ALA A 330 33.75 14.95 -41.21
CA ALA A 330 33.75 16.40 -41.35
C ALA A 330 33.27 17.03 -40.04
N ASP A 331 33.99 18.06 -39.62
CA ASP A 331 33.91 18.80 -38.37
C ASP A 331 32.51 19.34 -38.01
N ALA A 332 32.11 19.13 -36.76
CA ALA A 332 31.14 20.00 -36.08
C ALA A 332 31.38 19.98 -34.56
N LYS A 333 31.82 21.14 -34.07
CA LYS A 333 31.99 21.58 -32.68
C LYS A 333 30.83 21.12 -31.76
N PRO A 334 31.07 20.57 -30.56
CA PRO A 334 30.01 20.43 -29.57
C PRO A 334 29.89 21.73 -28.76
N GLU A 335 28.82 22.48 -29.00
CA GLU A 335 28.44 23.61 -28.17
C GLU A 335 27.15 23.27 -27.38
N SER A 336 27.13 23.74 -26.13
CA SER A 336 26.05 23.73 -25.13
C SER A 336 25.88 22.48 -24.24
N ALA A 337 26.63 22.53 -23.14
CA ALA A 337 26.12 22.58 -21.77
C ALA A 337 24.92 21.67 -21.42
N ALA A 338 25.21 20.50 -20.87
CA ALA A 338 24.29 19.81 -19.99
C ALA A 338 25.08 18.97 -18.98
N ARG A 339 25.36 19.54 -17.80
CA ARG A 339 25.62 18.80 -16.55
C ARG A 339 26.02 19.75 -15.41
N GLU A 340 25.03 20.19 -14.64
CA GLU A 340 25.21 20.51 -13.21
C GLU A 340 23.89 20.54 -12.38
N ASP A 341 22.78 20.00 -12.87
CA ASP A 341 21.44 20.42 -12.39
C ASP A 341 20.76 19.56 -11.29
N GLY A 342 21.40 18.48 -10.85
CA GLY A 342 20.84 17.60 -9.81
C GLY A 342 21.08 18.11 -8.38
N GLY A 343 22.17 18.84 -8.16
CA GLY A 343 22.50 19.43 -6.86
C GLY A 343 21.80 20.78 -6.63
N THR A 344 21.56 21.54 -7.70
CA THR A 344 20.80 22.80 -7.70
C THR A 344 19.33 22.53 -7.37
N ILE A 345 18.68 21.58 -8.05
CA ILE A 345 17.25 21.31 -7.85
C ILE A 345 16.88 20.89 -6.41
N VAL A 346 17.75 20.13 -5.73
CA VAL A 346 17.52 19.74 -4.33
C VAL A 346 17.72 20.93 -3.38
N LYS A 347 18.73 21.78 -3.64
CA LYS A 347 18.97 23.00 -2.86
C LYS A 347 17.83 24.00 -3.05
N ASP A 348 17.35 24.17 -4.27
CA ASP A 348 16.24 25.07 -4.60
C ASP A 348 14.93 24.58 -3.98
N ALA A 349 14.67 23.26 -4.02
CA ALA A 349 13.54 22.66 -3.33
C ALA A 349 13.60 22.87 -1.82
N LEU A 350 14.78 22.72 -1.20
CA LEU A 350 14.98 22.94 0.23
C LEU A 350 14.80 24.42 0.60
N ALA A 351 15.36 25.33 -0.20
CA ALA A 351 15.20 26.77 0.00
C ALA A 351 13.73 27.19 -0.10
N ALA A 352 13.02 26.73 -1.13
CA ALA A 352 11.58 26.98 -1.29
C ALA A 352 10.76 26.41 -0.14
N MET A 353 11.09 25.20 0.31
CA MET A 353 10.44 24.55 1.45
C MET A 353 10.64 25.36 2.74
N LEU A 354 11.85 25.84 3.02
CA LEU A 354 12.14 26.64 4.21
C LEU A 354 11.58 28.07 4.13
N ALA A 355 11.46 28.63 2.92
CA ALA A 355 10.95 29.98 2.71
C ALA A 355 9.42 30.09 2.87
N ASP A 356 8.65 29.08 2.43
CA ASP A 356 7.19 29.10 2.55
C ASP A 356 6.68 28.17 3.66
N ARG A 357 6.21 28.79 4.74
CA ARG A 357 5.61 28.10 5.88
C ARG A 357 4.41 27.23 5.48
N LYS A 358 3.68 27.55 4.41
CA LYS A 358 2.57 26.73 3.91
C LYS A 358 3.07 25.39 3.38
N ILE A 359 4.20 25.38 2.67
CA ILE A 359 4.83 24.15 2.17
C ILE A 359 5.26 23.27 3.33
N LEU A 360 5.89 23.85 4.37
CA LEU A 360 6.27 23.12 5.59
C LEU A 360 5.08 22.49 6.28
N LEU A 361 3.98 23.23 6.43
CA LEU A 361 2.79 22.72 7.13
C LEU A 361 2.10 21.60 6.34
N VAL A 362 1.99 21.72 5.01
CA VAL A 362 1.43 20.65 4.17
C VAL A 362 2.30 19.40 4.24
N GLY A 363 3.61 19.55 4.17
CA GLY A 363 4.55 18.43 4.29
C GLY A 363 4.59 17.81 5.69
N ALA A 364 4.44 18.61 6.75
CA ALA A 364 4.32 18.11 8.10
C ALA A 364 3.03 17.30 8.29
N VAL A 365 1.89 17.79 7.78
CA VAL A 365 0.63 17.02 7.75
C VAL A 365 0.84 15.70 7.04
N GLN A 366 1.50 15.72 5.88
CA GLN A 366 1.81 14.53 5.10
C GLN A 366 2.60 13.52 5.94
N ALA A 367 3.78 13.91 6.43
CA ALA A 367 4.69 13.02 7.15
C ALA A 367 4.07 12.45 8.44
N LEU A 368 3.34 13.27 9.19
CA LEU A 368 2.74 12.88 10.46
C LEU A 368 1.54 11.95 10.28
N PHE A 369 0.64 12.26 9.33
CA PHE A 369 -0.53 11.42 9.07
C PHE A 369 -0.12 10.06 8.49
N GLU A 370 0.77 10.08 7.50
CA GLU A 370 1.26 8.86 6.85
C GLU A 370 2.05 8.00 7.84
N GLY A 371 2.79 8.61 8.76
CA GLY A 371 3.52 7.89 9.82
C GLY A 371 2.56 7.15 10.75
N ALA A 372 1.50 7.84 11.19
CA ALA A 372 0.45 7.23 12.00
C ALA A 372 -0.29 6.10 11.24
N MET A 373 -0.54 6.28 9.94
CA MET A 373 -1.17 5.26 9.09
C MET A 373 -0.32 3.99 9.00
N TYR A 374 1.01 4.10 8.82
CA TYR A 374 1.89 2.92 8.79
C TYR A 374 1.97 2.20 10.13
N ILE A 375 1.97 2.95 11.24
CA ILE A 375 1.90 2.34 12.57
C ILE A 375 0.58 1.57 12.72
N PHE A 376 -0.55 2.18 12.35
CA PHE A 376 -1.87 1.54 12.37
C PHE A 376 -1.89 0.22 11.57
N VAL A 377 -1.31 0.17 10.37
CA VAL A 377 -1.28 -1.03 9.51
C VAL A 377 -0.69 -2.26 10.21
N LEU A 378 0.33 -2.09 11.07
CA LEU A 378 0.88 -3.19 11.85
C LEU A 378 0.18 -3.43 13.19
N GLN A 379 -0.47 -2.42 13.75
CA GLN A 379 -1.06 -2.51 15.09
C GLN A 379 -2.52 -2.98 15.09
N TRP A 380 -3.27 -2.83 14.00
CA TRP A 380 -4.66 -3.28 13.98
C TRP A 380 -4.83 -4.81 14.19
N PRO A 381 -3.97 -5.72 13.65
CA PRO A 381 -4.13 -7.15 13.90
C PRO A 381 -3.89 -7.54 15.37
N PRO A 382 -2.78 -7.15 16.01
CA PRO A 382 -2.58 -7.49 17.42
C PRO A 382 -3.57 -6.75 18.33
N ALA A 383 -4.05 -5.55 17.98
CA ALA A 383 -5.10 -4.86 18.74
C ALA A 383 -6.41 -5.66 18.79
N LEU A 384 -6.86 -6.18 17.64
CA LEU A 384 -8.05 -7.04 17.61
C LEU A 384 -7.83 -8.36 18.37
N LYS A 385 -6.67 -9.00 18.19
CA LYS A 385 -6.31 -10.20 18.96
C LYS A 385 -6.35 -9.96 20.47
N SER A 386 -5.81 -8.83 20.92
CA SER A 386 -5.81 -8.45 22.34
C SER A 386 -7.22 -8.19 22.87
N ALA A 387 -8.10 -7.58 22.08
CA ALA A 387 -9.47 -7.31 22.51
C ALA A 387 -10.39 -8.55 22.52
N LEU A 388 -10.09 -9.55 21.70
CA LEU A 388 -10.87 -10.79 21.59
C LEU A 388 -10.48 -11.88 22.58
N GLY A 389 -9.27 -11.80 23.14
CA GLY A 389 -8.73 -12.80 24.05
C GLY A 389 -8.10 -14.01 23.34
N ALA A 390 -7.34 -14.80 24.10
CA ALA A 390 -6.64 -15.97 23.56
C ALA A 390 -7.61 -17.05 23.06
N GLY A 391 -7.31 -17.66 21.91
CA GLY A 391 -8.09 -18.77 21.35
C GLY A 391 -9.23 -18.38 20.40
N VAL A 392 -9.55 -17.08 20.26
CA VAL A 392 -10.56 -16.60 19.31
C VAL A 392 -9.90 -16.22 17.98
N SER A 393 -10.31 -16.87 16.88
CA SER A 393 -9.80 -16.57 15.55
C SER A 393 -10.38 -15.25 15.00
N VAL A 394 -9.52 -14.33 14.60
CA VAL A 394 -9.93 -13.06 13.97
C VAL A 394 -10.30 -13.30 12.51
N PRO A 395 -11.48 -12.85 12.02
CA PRO A 395 -11.83 -12.92 10.61
C PRO A 395 -11.12 -11.81 9.82
N PHE A 396 -9.78 -11.90 9.72
CA PHE A 396 -8.91 -10.87 9.14
C PHE A 396 -9.36 -10.41 7.74
N GLY A 397 -9.76 -11.34 6.88
CA GLY A 397 -10.29 -11.04 5.56
C GLY A 397 -11.52 -10.14 5.57
N THR A 398 -12.52 -10.45 6.40
CA THR A 398 -13.75 -9.65 6.52
C THR A 398 -13.49 -8.30 7.16
N VAL A 399 -12.67 -8.24 8.21
CA VAL A 399 -12.26 -6.97 8.83
C VAL A 399 -11.58 -6.07 7.82
N PHE A 400 -10.65 -6.62 7.03
CA PHE A 400 -9.97 -5.89 5.96
C PHE A 400 -10.95 -5.40 4.89
N SER A 401 -11.92 -6.22 4.48
CA SER A 401 -12.97 -5.75 3.55
C SER A 401 -13.79 -4.60 4.14
N CYS A 402 -14.12 -4.63 5.44
CA CYS A 402 -14.77 -3.49 6.11
C CYS A 402 -13.88 -2.23 6.05
N PHE A 403 -12.57 -2.36 6.29
CA PHE A 403 -11.64 -1.24 6.12
C PHE A 403 -11.69 -0.65 4.72
N MET A 404 -11.62 -1.49 3.68
CA MET A 404 -11.69 -1.00 2.30
C MET A 404 -13.03 -0.31 1.98
N VAL A 405 -14.15 -0.80 2.53
CA VAL A 405 -15.45 -0.11 2.41
C VAL A 405 -15.45 1.24 3.13
N CYS A 406 -14.91 1.32 4.34
CA CYS A 406 -14.75 2.58 5.07
C CYS A 406 -13.89 3.58 4.30
N CYS A 407 -12.78 3.13 3.71
CA CYS A 407 -11.92 3.93 2.85
C CYS A 407 -12.69 4.49 1.64
N MET A 408 -13.51 3.66 0.96
CA MET A 408 -14.38 4.12 -0.12
C MET A 408 -15.40 5.17 0.35
N ILE A 409 -16.04 4.97 1.52
CA ILE A 409 -16.95 5.96 2.12
C ILE A 409 -16.23 7.30 2.33
N GLY A 410 -15.00 7.28 2.88
CA GLY A 410 -14.16 8.46 3.08
C GLY A 410 -13.89 9.25 1.80
N SER A 411 -13.45 8.58 0.74
CA SER A 411 -13.18 9.22 -0.56
C SER A 411 -14.45 9.79 -1.22
N THR A 412 -15.59 9.13 -1.00
CA THR A 412 -16.89 9.58 -1.53
C THR A 412 -17.39 10.79 -0.76
N LEU A 413 -17.17 10.82 0.56
CA LEU A 413 -17.47 11.96 1.42
C LEU A 413 -16.62 13.19 1.03
N PHE A 414 -15.32 13.02 0.76
CA PHE A 414 -14.50 14.09 0.18
C PHE A 414 -15.12 14.65 -1.11
N SER A 415 -15.51 13.75 -2.02
CA SER A 415 -16.10 14.15 -3.31
C SER A 415 -17.43 14.89 -3.12
N ALA A 416 -18.23 14.52 -2.12
CA ALA A 416 -19.46 15.24 -1.76
C ALA A 416 -19.16 16.62 -1.16
N LEU A 417 -18.24 16.72 -0.19
CA LEU A 417 -17.87 17.98 0.46
C LEU A 417 -17.21 18.97 -0.51
N SER A 418 -16.34 18.48 -1.40
CA SER A 418 -15.73 19.30 -2.43
C SER A 418 -16.78 19.87 -3.41
N ARG A 419 -17.83 19.11 -3.74
CA ARG A 419 -18.95 19.60 -4.56
C ARG A 419 -19.86 20.58 -3.83
N ALA A 420 -20.01 20.43 -2.52
CA ALA A 420 -20.69 21.41 -1.67
C ALA A 420 -19.89 22.71 -1.49
N GLY A 421 -18.72 22.85 -2.13
CA GLY A 421 -17.89 24.04 -2.08
C GLY A 421 -17.09 24.19 -0.78
N VAL A 422 -17.02 23.14 0.04
CA VAL A 422 -16.24 23.18 1.29
C VAL A 422 -14.74 23.23 0.95
N PRO A 423 -13.98 24.19 1.50
CA PRO A 423 -12.54 24.28 1.25
C PRO A 423 -11.79 23.01 1.68
N ALA A 424 -10.74 22.66 0.94
CA ALA A 424 -9.91 21.49 1.24
C ALA A 424 -9.21 21.62 2.60
N GLU A 425 -8.87 22.85 3.00
CA GLU A 425 -8.20 23.14 4.27
C GLU A 425 -9.12 22.85 5.47
N ASP A 426 -10.39 23.21 5.35
CA ASP A 426 -11.41 23.01 6.38
C ASP A 426 -11.80 21.52 6.46
N THR A 427 -11.91 20.87 5.30
CA THR A 427 -12.18 19.42 5.22
C THR A 427 -11.03 18.61 5.82
N MET A 428 -9.77 18.96 5.50
CA MET A 428 -8.59 18.30 6.07
C MET A 428 -8.50 18.51 7.59
N ALA A 429 -8.81 19.70 8.10
CA ALA A 429 -8.82 19.94 9.54
C ALA A 429 -9.86 19.08 10.27
N GLY A 430 -11.09 18.98 9.73
CA GLY A 430 -12.14 18.14 10.28
C GLY A 430 -11.78 16.65 10.26
N MET A 431 -11.22 16.18 9.14
CA MET A 431 -10.75 14.81 8.97
C MET A 431 -9.62 14.47 9.96
N LEU A 432 -8.59 15.32 10.10
CA LEU A 432 -7.48 15.06 11.02
C LEU A 432 -7.92 15.07 12.49
N THR A 433 -8.89 15.93 12.83
CA THR A 433 -9.52 15.93 14.15
C THR A 433 -10.22 14.60 14.41
N MET A 434 -11.02 14.12 13.46
CA MET A 434 -11.68 12.81 13.56
C MET A 434 -10.67 11.67 13.66
N ALA A 435 -9.62 11.67 12.85
CA ALA A 435 -8.55 10.68 12.90
C ALA A 435 -7.83 10.66 14.27
N THR A 436 -7.56 11.84 14.84
CA THR A 436 -6.95 11.97 16.16
C THR A 436 -7.85 11.39 17.24
N LEU A 437 -9.15 11.71 17.22
CA LEU A 437 -10.13 11.19 18.18
C LEU A 437 -10.31 9.68 18.03
N ALA A 438 -10.33 9.16 16.80
CA ALA A 438 -10.43 7.73 16.52
C ALA A 438 -9.22 6.97 17.08
N MET A 439 -7.99 7.41 16.82
CA MET A 439 -6.80 6.75 17.38
C MET A 439 -6.70 6.91 18.91
N LEU A 440 -7.12 8.05 19.45
CA LEU A 440 -7.22 8.24 20.90
C LEU A 440 -8.21 7.24 21.52
N ALA A 441 -9.38 7.03 20.91
CA ALA A 441 -10.36 6.05 21.36
C ALA A 441 -9.84 4.61 21.24
N ALA A 442 -9.13 4.27 20.16
CA ALA A 442 -8.47 2.97 20.03
C ALA A 442 -7.43 2.74 21.13
N MET A 443 -6.66 3.77 21.49
CA MET A 443 -5.67 3.71 22.56
C MET A 443 -6.29 3.58 23.95
N THR A 444 -7.35 4.34 24.27
CA THR A 444 -7.93 4.38 25.63
C THR A 444 -8.99 3.32 25.87
N LEU A 445 -9.91 3.16 24.93
CA LEU A 445 -11.07 2.27 25.05
C LEU A 445 -10.75 0.87 24.52
N GLY A 446 -9.95 0.79 23.45
CA GLY A 446 -9.63 -0.48 22.81
C GLY A 446 -8.70 -1.39 23.61
N LEU A 447 -7.86 -0.80 24.47
CA LEU A 447 -6.98 -1.57 25.37
C LEU A 447 -7.67 -2.02 26.66
N GLY A 448 -8.91 -1.56 26.91
CA GLY A 448 -9.74 -2.00 28.04
C GLY A 448 -10.52 -3.29 27.80
N GLY A 449 -10.27 -4.00 26.69
CA GLY A 449 -11.02 -5.21 26.30
C GLY A 449 -12.36 -4.94 25.62
N ALA A 450 -12.70 -3.67 25.35
CA ALA A 450 -13.94 -3.31 24.69
C ALA A 450 -13.80 -3.41 23.15
N LEU A 451 -14.17 -4.56 22.60
CA LEU A 451 -14.09 -4.85 21.16
C LEU A 451 -14.86 -3.84 20.28
N VAL A 452 -16.09 -3.50 20.67
CA VAL A 452 -16.96 -2.64 19.84
C VAL A 452 -16.40 -1.21 19.69
N PRO A 453 -16.01 -0.50 20.77
CA PRO A 453 -15.33 0.79 20.65
C PRO A 453 -14.03 0.74 19.85
N LEU A 454 -13.23 -0.33 20.00
CA LEU A 454 -12.01 -0.51 19.22
C LEU A 454 -12.33 -0.60 17.72
N VAL A 455 -13.21 -1.53 17.33
CA VAL A 455 -13.56 -1.74 15.92
C VAL A 455 -14.15 -0.47 15.30
N ALA A 456 -15.04 0.23 16.02
CA ALA A 456 -15.61 1.50 15.57
C ALA A 456 -14.53 2.57 15.36
N ALA A 457 -13.56 2.68 16.27
CA ALA A 457 -12.43 3.59 16.15
C ALA A 457 -11.54 3.26 14.94
N LEU A 458 -11.22 1.98 14.70
CA LEU A 458 -10.42 1.56 13.55
C LEU A 458 -11.16 1.85 12.23
N PHE A 459 -12.48 1.62 12.15
CA PHE A 459 -13.29 1.94 10.97
C PHE A 459 -13.41 3.44 10.72
N ALA A 460 -13.56 4.25 11.77
CA ALA A 460 -13.57 5.71 11.65
C ALA A 460 -12.22 6.24 11.15
N PHE A 461 -11.10 5.71 11.67
CA PHE A 461 -9.77 6.06 11.20
C PHE A 461 -9.56 5.68 9.73
N GLU A 462 -10.01 4.49 9.32
CA GLU A 462 -9.89 4.06 7.93
C GLU A 462 -10.75 4.91 6.97
N ALA A 463 -11.93 5.36 7.40
CA ALA A 463 -12.70 6.34 6.64
C ALA A 463 -11.95 7.68 6.51
N CYS A 464 -11.20 8.09 7.53
CA CYS A 464 -10.30 9.24 7.42
C CYS A 464 -9.19 8.97 6.40
N VAL A 465 -8.54 7.80 6.43
CA VAL A 465 -7.52 7.40 5.43
C VAL A 465 -8.06 7.49 4.01
N GLY A 466 -9.30 7.06 3.76
CA GLY A 466 -9.94 7.20 2.45
C GLY A 466 -10.16 8.65 2.00
N MET A 467 -10.42 9.55 2.95
CA MET A 467 -10.56 10.99 2.68
C MET A 467 -9.19 11.68 2.49
N TYR A 468 -8.14 11.16 3.15
CA TYR A 468 -6.80 11.74 3.17
C TYR A 468 -6.19 11.92 1.78
N PHE A 469 -6.13 10.84 1.00
CA PHE A 469 -5.42 10.82 -0.29
C PHE A 469 -5.89 11.90 -1.27
N PRO A 470 -7.21 12.08 -1.51
CA PRO A 470 -7.65 13.16 -2.37
C PRO A 470 -7.49 14.55 -1.73
N LEU A 471 -7.58 14.67 -0.40
CA LEU A 471 -7.32 15.94 0.29
C LEU A 471 -5.87 16.39 0.15
N ILE A 472 -4.91 15.54 0.48
CA ILE A 472 -3.48 15.89 0.43
C ILE A 472 -3.03 16.12 -1.02
N GLY A 473 -3.57 15.41 -2.01
CA GLY A 473 -3.36 15.74 -3.42
C GLY A 473 -3.86 17.12 -3.80
N THR A 474 -5.01 17.53 -3.29
CA THR A 474 -5.56 18.87 -3.55
C THR A 474 -4.66 19.94 -2.91
N LEU A 475 -4.27 19.77 -1.65
CA LEU A 475 -3.39 20.72 -0.96
C LEU A 475 -2.01 20.81 -1.63
N ARG A 476 -1.39 19.70 -2.02
CA ARG A 476 -0.09 19.75 -2.70
C ARG A 476 -0.16 20.36 -4.09
N SER A 477 -1.25 20.14 -4.82
CA SER A 477 -1.45 20.85 -6.09
C SER A 477 -1.60 22.36 -5.92
N LYS A 478 -2.09 22.81 -4.76
CA LYS A 478 -2.30 24.22 -4.43
C LYS A 478 -1.06 24.92 -3.88
N TYR A 479 -0.26 24.24 -3.07
CA TYR A 479 0.85 24.86 -2.32
C TYR A 479 2.24 24.44 -2.79
N LEU A 480 2.43 23.23 -3.36
CA LEU A 480 3.75 22.80 -3.79
C LEU A 480 4.03 23.26 -5.22
N PRO A 481 5.16 23.96 -5.47
CA PRO A 481 5.58 24.39 -6.80
C PRO A 481 5.75 23.20 -7.75
N ASP A 482 5.26 23.32 -8.98
CA ASP A 482 5.30 22.22 -9.96
C ASP A 482 6.72 21.75 -10.29
N ALA A 483 7.70 22.68 -10.34
CA ALA A 483 9.08 22.40 -10.76
C ALA A 483 9.80 21.34 -9.90
N TYR A 484 9.53 21.32 -8.59
CA TYR A 484 10.20 20.43 -7.64
C TYR A 484 9.23 19.78 -6.63
N ARG A 485 7.93 19.71 -6.97
CA ARG A 485 6.90 19.03 -6.13
C ARG A 485 7.32 17.63 -5.73
N GLY A 486 7.84 16.84 -6.67
CA GLY A 486 8.31 15.48 -6.41
C GLY A 486 9.47 15.44 -5.41
N VAL A 487 10.45 16.34 -5.57
CA VAL A 487 11.60 16.45 -4.65
C VAL A 487 11.15 16.81 -3.23
N ILE A 488 10.25 17.80 -3.09
CA ILE A 488 9.69 18.20 -1.80
C ILE A 488 8.96 17.03 -1.13
N MET A 489 8.13 16.29 -1.88
CA MET A 489 7.43 15.13 -1.35
C MET A 489 8.39 14.05 -0.82
N ASN A 490 9.50 13.81 -1.52
CA ASN A 490 10.53 12.86 -1.09
C ASN A 490 11.24 13.32 0.18
N LEU A 491 11.50 14.64 0.33
CA LEU A 491 12.09 15.21 1.54
C LEU A 491 11.19 14.98 2.76
N PHE A 492 9.87 15.13 2.62
CA PHE A 492 8.92 14.81 3.69
C PHE A 492 8.74 13.31 3.95
N GLY A 493 9.19 12.46 3.03
CA GLY A 493 9.34 11.02 3.26
C GLY A 493 10.39 10.69 4.33
N ILE A 494 11.38 11.55 4.56
CA ILE A 494 12.42 11.32 5.58
C ILE A 494 11.82 11.33 7.01
N PRO A 495 11.15 12.42 7.48
CA PRO A 495 10.55 12.42 8.81
C PRO A 495 9.47 11.35 8.99
N LEU A 496 8.69 11.08 7.94
CA LEU A 496 7.76 9.94 7.90
C LEU A 496 8.47 8.62 8.25
N ASN A 497 9.52 8.29 7.49
CA ASN A 497 10.24 7.03 7.65
C ASN A 497 10.94 6.94 9.01
N LEU A 498 11.44 8.06 9.54
CA LEU A 498 12.04 8.11 10.88
C LEU A 498 11.03 7.78 11.98
N ILE A 499 9.79 8.27 11.88
CA ILE A 499 8.72 7.93 12.83
C ILE A 499 8.43 6.42 12.79
N VAL A 500 8.24 5.88 11.59
CA VAL A 500 7.90 4.45 11.39
C VAL A 500 9.02 3.54 11.90
N VAL A 501 10.26 3.81 11.49
CA VAL A 501 11.44 3.05 11.93
C VAL A 501 11.64 3.19 13.44
N GLY A 502 11.52 4.40 14.00
CA GLY A 502 11.70 4.64 15.43
C GLY A 502 10.71 3.86 16.29
N VAL A 503 9.43 3.83 15.90
CA VAL A 503 8.39 3.07 16.62
C VAL A 503 8.65 1.57 16.51
N PHE A 504 8.96 1.06 15.33
CA PHE A 504 9.13 -0.38 15.11
C PHE A 504 10.45 -0.94 15.64
N LEU A 505 11.52 -0.15 15.74
CA LEU A 505 12.73 -0.54 16.47
C LEU A 505 12.54 -0.53 17.99
N SER A 506 11.53 0.19 18.47
CA SER A 506 11.24 0.33 19.91
C SER A 506 9.97 -0.43 20.32
N ILE A 507 9.44 -1.33 19.47
CA ILE A 507 8.10 -1.89 19.69
C ILE A 507 8.04 -2.79 20.94
N ASP A 508 9.13 -3.48 21.29
CA ASP A 508 9.22 -4.25 22.53
C ASP A 508 9.15 -3.37 23.79
N ARG A 509 9.62 -2.12 23.72
CA ARG A 509 9.57 -1.17 24.84
C ARG A 509 8.25 -0.42 24.91
N LEU A 510 7.75 0.00 23.75
CA LEU A 510 6.51 0.78 23.63
C LEU A 510 5.28 -0.09 23.88
N GLY A 511 5.33 -1.35 23.44
CA GLY A 511 4.16 -2.18 23.30
C GLY A 511 3.10 -1.56 22.36
N MET A 512 1.94 -2.19 22.31
CA MET A 512 0.82 -1.71 21.50
C MET A 512 0.31 -0.35 21.97
N ARG A 513 0.22 -0.13 23.30
CA ARG A 513 -0.23 1.14 23.87
C ARG A 513 0.69 2.28 23.46
N GLY A 514 2.01 2.12 23.59
CA GLY A 514 2.97 3.13 23.19
C GLY A 514 2.94 3.41 21.69
N ALA A 515 2.81 2.39 20.84
CA ALA A 515 2.67 2.59 19.40
C ALA A 515 1.41 3.39 19.02
N LEU A 516 0.26 3.09 19.65
CA LEU A 516 -0.98 3.86 19.46
C LEU A 516 -0.87 5.28 20.05
N SER A 517 -0.14 5.48 21.15
CA SER A 517 0.13 6.80 21.72
C SER A 517 0.96 7.67 20.75
N VAL A 518 2.02 7.12 20.16
CA VAL A 518 2.82 7.84 19.16
C VAL A 518 1.98 8.20 17.94
N SER A 519 1.14 7.27 17.47
CA SER A 519 0.21 7.53 16.36
C SER A 519 -0.78 8.66 16.68
N THR A 520 -1.37 8.63 17.87
CA THR A 520 -2.32 9.66 18.34
C THR A 520 -1.64 11.02 18.46
N LEU A 521 -0.41 11.07 19.00
CA LEU A 521 0.36 12.30 19.11
C LEU A 521 0.72 12.86 17.74
N ALA A 522 1.19 12.02 16.82
CA ALA A 522 1.51 12.42 15.45
C ALA A 522 0.28 13.03 14.74
N LEU A 523 -0.90 12.40 14.87
CA LEU A 523 -2.16 12.93 14.34
C LEU A 523 -2.59 14.23 15.01
N GLY A 524 -2.40 14.37 16.32
CA GLY A 524 -2.64 15.62 17.05
C GLY A 524 -1.75 16.75 16.55
N CYS A 525 -0.46 16.48 16.34
CA CYS A 525 0.48 17.41 15.73
C CYS A 525 0.09 17.76 14.28
N ALA A 526 -0.37 16.78 13.49
CA ALA A 526 -0.86 17.01 12.13
C ALA A 526 -2.11 17.91 12.13
N THR A 527 -3.05 17.66 13.04
CA THR A 527 -4.22 18.53 13.27
C THR A 527 -3.78 19.95 13.59
N GLY A 528 -2.84 20.11 14.52
CA GLY A 528 -2.27 21.42 14.87
C GLY A 528 -1.63 22.13 13.67
N ALA A 529 -0.80 21.43 12.90
CA ALA A 529 -0.19 21.97 11.67
C ALA A 529 -1.24 22.39 10.64
N GLN A 530 -2.30 21.59 10.46
CA GLN A 530 -3.38 21.91 9.54
C GLN A 530 -4.21 23.11 10.00
N LEU A 531 -4.49 23.24 11.30
CA LEU A 531 -5.19 24.41 11.85
C LEU A 531 -4.34 25.68 11.71
N LEU A 532 -3.03 25.57 11.89
CA LEU A 532 -2.10 26.67 11.60
C LEU A 532 -2.13 27.05 10.12
N LEU A 533 -2.09 26.08 9.20
CA LEU A 533 -2.19 26.33 7.76
C LEU A 533 -3.50 27.05 7.42
N ARG A 534 -4.62 26.57 7.95
CA ARG A 534 -5.94 27.20 7.82
C ARG A 534 -5.93 28.66 8.29
N SER A 535 -5.30 28.94 9.43
CA SER A 535 -5.20 30.30 9.96
C SER A 535 -4.35 31.23 9.08
N LEU A 536 -3.28 30.72 8.47
CA LEU A 536 -2.41 31.49 7.57
C LEU A 536 -3.10 31.81 6.23
N VAL A 537 -4.00 30.94 5.78
CA VAL A 537 -4.77 31.14 4.55
C VAL A 537 -5.93 32.11 4.75
N LYS A 538 -6.56 32.11 5.93
CA LYS A 538 -7.68 33.01 6.26
C LYS A 538 -7.24 34.43 6.63
N LYS A 539 -6.00 34.65 7.06
CA LYS A 539 -5.49 36.01 7.27
C LYS A 539 -5.41 36.72 5.91
N PRO A 540 -6.14 37.82 5.68
CA PRO A 540 -5.96 38.62 4.47
C PRO A 540 -4.51 39.09 4.44
N SER A 541 -3.86 38.98 3.28
CA SER A 541 -2.55 39.59 3.04
C SER A 541 -2.65 41.05 3.46
N LYS A 542 -1.96 41.44 4.55
CA LYS A 542 -1.69 42.86 4.76
C LYS A 542 -0.89 43.30 3.54
N ALA A 543 -1.50 44.17 2.73
CA ALA A 543 -0.84 44.83 1.63
C ALA A 543 0.53 45.35 2.10
N SER A 544 1.59 44.91 1.43
CA SER A 544 2.88 45.62 1.41
C SER A 544 2.86 46.60 0.27
#